data_AF-G3X8S8-F1
#
_entry.id   AF-G3X8S8-F1
#
_cell.length_a   1.000
_cell.length_b   1.000
_cell.length_c   1.000
_cell.angle_alpha   90.00
_cell.angle_beta   90.00
_cell.angle_gamma   90.00
#
_symmetry.space_group_name_H-M   'P 1'
#
loop_
_entity.id
_entity.type
_entity.pdbx_description
1 polymer ?
#
loop_
_entity_poly.entity_id
_entity_poly.type
_entity_poly.pdbx_seq_one_letter_code
_entity_poly.pdbx_strand_id
1 'polypeptide(L)'
;MEERSDSKPTPGCSGPGPAPVRDGGGAHTWAPEDAWMGTHPKYLEMMELDIGDATQVYIAFLVYLDLMESKSWHEVNCVGIPELQLICLLGTEIEGEGLQTVVPTPISASLSHNRIREILKASRKLQGDPELPMSFTLAIVESDSTIVYYKLTDGFMLPDPQNISLRR
;
A
#
# COMPACT_ATOMS: atom_id res chain seq x y z
N MET A 1 61.62 6.37 -43.37
CA MET A 1 62.13 5.05 -43.00
C MET A 1 60.93 4.11 -43.02
N GLU A 2 60.89 3.29 -44.06
CA GLU A 2 60.08 2.08 -44.17
C GLU A 2 60.32 1.16 -42.98
N GLU A 3 59.30 0.40 -42.58
CA GLU A 3 59.48 -1.03 -42.36
C GLU A 3 58.15 -1.76 -42.56
N ARG A 4 58.22 -2.79 -43.40
CA ARG A 4 57.15 -3.64 -43.88
C ARG A 4 57.63 -5.06 -43.61
N SER A 5 56.94 -5.82 -42.78
CA SER A 5 56.97 -7.30 -42.83
C SER A 5 55.75 -7.81 -42.07
N ASP A 6 54.73 -8.35 -42.74
CA ASP A 6 54.67 -9.67 -43.39
C ASP A 6 54.61 -10.82 -42.36
N SER A 7 53.43 -11.42 -42.27
CA SER A 7 53.22 -12.71 -41.60
C SER A 7 52.00 -13.37 -42.24
N LYS A 8 52.26 -14.42 -43.02
CA LYS A 8 51.31 -15.40 -43.56
C LYS A 8 51.85 -16.81 -43.20
N PRO A 9 51.10 -17.92 -43.40
CA PRO A 9 50.01 -18.46 -42.57
C PRO A 9 50.31 -19.90 -42.08
N THR A 10 49.61 -20.40 -41.04
CA THR A 10 49.34 -21.85 -40.87
C THR A 10 48.03 -22.12 -40.11
N PRO A 11 47.40 -23.29 -40.30
CA PRO A 11 45.95 -23.43 -40.36
C PRO A 11 45.34 -24.16 -39.15
N GLY A 12 44.04 -23.95 -38.91
CA GLY A 12 43.29 -24.77 -37.97
C GLY A 12 41.81 -24.42 -37.88
N CYS A 13 41.00 -25.05 -38.75
CA CYS A 13 39.60 -25.47 -38.57
C CYS A 13 38.69 -24.63 -37.64
N SER A 14 37.58 -24.02 -38.09
CA SER A 14 36.40 -24.68 -38.67
C SER A 14 35.40 -23.62 -39.15
N GLY A 15 34.50 -24.00 -40.07
CA GLY A 15 33.64 -23.14 -40.88
C GLY A 15 32.47 -22.39 -40.19
N PRO A 16 31.60 -21.75 -41.00
CA PRO A 16 30.72 -20.67 -40.57
C PRO A 16 29.41 -21.17 -39.95
N GLY A 17 29.10 -20.70 -38.74
CA GLY A 17 27.75 -20.76 -38.16
C GLY A 17 26.93 -19.53 -38.58
N PRO A 18 25.62 -19.67 -38.81
CA PRO A 18 24.79 -18.62 -39.40
C PRO A 18 24.52 -17.48 -38.42
N ALA A 19 24.30 -16.31 -38.99
CA ALA A 19 23.92 -15.07 -38.31
C ALA A 19 22.73 -15.28 -37.34
N PRO A 20 22.72 -14.60 -36.18
CA PRO A 20 21.54 -14.58 -35.34
C PRO A 20 20.45 -13.80 -36.08
N VAL A 21 19.38 -14.53 -36.40
CA VAL A 21 18.13 -14.04 -36.95
C VAL A 21 17.51 -13.08 -35.94
N ARG A 22 17.17 -11.88 -36.41
CA ARG A 22 16.21 -10.99 -35.77
C ARG A 22 14.85 -11.70 -35.73
N ASP A 23 14.46 -12.14 -34.55
CA ASP A 23 13.08 -12.43 -34.16
C ASP A 23 13.05 -12.22 -32.65
N GLY A 24 12.35 -11.23 -32.12
CA GLY A 24 10.90 -11.20 -32.00
C GLY A 24 10.65 -10.49 -30.68
N GLY A 25 9.59 -9.69 -30.60
CA GLY A 25 9.32 -8.76 -29.51
C GLY A 25 9.56 -9.36 -28.13
N GLY A 26 10.64 -8.92 -27.49
CA GLY A 26 10.78 -9.02 -26.03
C GLY A 26 9.77 -8.09 -25.41
N ALA A 27 8.52 -8.56 -25.29
CA ALA A 27 7.69 -8.12 -24.19
C ALA A 27 8.56 -8.31 -22.94
N HIS A 28 8.80 -7.23 -22.21
CA HIS A 28 9.33 -7.33 -20.86
C HIS A 28 8.34 -8.18 -20.08
N THR A 29 8.56 -9.48 -20.04
CA THR A 29 7.81 -10.44 -19.24
C THR A 29 8.19 -10.18 -17.79
N TRP A 30 7.61 -9.13 -17.21
CA TRP A 30 7.41 -9.05 -15.78
C TRP A 30 6.37 -10.12 -15.42
N ALA A 31 6.78 -11.37 -15.41
CA ALA A 31 6.13 -12.36 -14.55
C ALA A 31 7.11 -12.57 -13.40
N PRO A 32 7.07 -11.72 -12.37
CA PRO A 32 8.07 -11.77 -11.34
C PRO A 32 7.72 -12.88 -10.34
N GLU A 33 8.78 -13.51 -9.90
CA GLU A 33 8.93 -14.37 -8.73
C GLU A 33 8.41 -13.65 -7.45
N ASP A 34 8.19 -12.33 -7.56
CA ASP A 34 7.60 -11.39 -6.59
C ASP A 34 6.06 -11.26 -6.66
N ALA A 35 5.33 -12.16 -7.33
CA ALA A 35 3.87 -12.17 -7.33
C ALA A 35 3.25 -12.60 -5.97
N TRP A 36 4.00 -12.50 -4.87
CA TRP A 36 3.59 -12.92 -3.53
C TRP A 36 2.32 -12.19 -3.08
N MET A 37 2.19 -10.89 -3.38
CA MET A 37 0.97 -10.11 -3.09
C MET A 37 -0.25 -10.72 -3.78
N GLY A 38 -0.12 -11.09 -5.06
CA GLY A 38 -1.19 -11.74 -5.83
C GLY A 38 -1.54 -13.15 -5.35
N THR A 39 -0.74 -13.74 -4.46
CA THR A 39 -1.04 -15.03 -3.80
C THR A 39 -1.47 -14.85 -2.34
N HIS A 40 -1.36 -13.63 -1.79
CA HIS A 40 -1.67 -13.37 -0.39
C HIS A 40 -3.18 -13.37 -0.17
N PRO A 41 -3.73 -14.21 0.74
CA PRO A 41 -5.18 -14.34 0.92
C PRO A 41 -5.87 -13.01 1.18
N LYS A 42 -5.27 -12.15 2.01
CA LYS A 42 -5.83 -10.83 2.34
C LYS A 42 -5.81 -9.85 1.17
N TYR A 43 -4.82 -9.94 0.29
CA TYR A 43 -4.76 -9.09 -0.91
C TYR A 43 -5.86 -9.48 -1.89
N LEU A 44 -6.08 -10.80 -2.07
CA LEU A 44 -7.17 -11.32 -2.88
C LEU A 44 -8.55 -10.94 -2.32
N GLU A 45 -8.75 -11.06 -0.99
CA GLU A 45 -9.97 -10.61 -0.32
C GLU A 45 -10.26 -9.12 -0.60
N MET A 46 -9.22 -8.26 -0.51
CA MET A 46 -9.37 -6.84 -0.83
C MET A 46 -9.67 -6.58 -2.32
N MET A 47 -9.12 -7.38 -3.24
CA MET A 47 -9.46 -7.31 -4.66
C MET A 47 -10.92 -7.72 -4.92
N GLU A 48 -11.41 -8.75 -4.22
CA GLU A 48 -12.78 -9.27 -4.35
C GLU A 48 -13.86 -8.28 -3.88
N LEU A 49 -13.49 -7.29 -3.06
CA LEU A 49 -14.38 -6.19 -2.68
C LEU A 49 -14.84 -5.37 -3.90
N ASP A 50 -14.12 -5.41 -5.02
CA ASP A 50 -14.42 -4.70 -6.29
C ASP A 50 -14.69 -3.20 -6.08
N ILE A 51 -13.90 -2.57 -5.21
CA ILE A 51 -14.08 -1.18 -4.78
C ILE A 51 -12.79 -0.38 -4.98
N GLY A 52 -12.92 0.75 -5.68
CA GLY A 52 -11.79 1.60 -6.02
C GLY A 52 -10.97 1.07 -7.20
N ASP A 53 -9.71 1.47 -7.28
CA ASP A 53 -8.76 1.01 -8.29
C ASP A 53 -7.73 0.04 -7.69
N ALA A 54 -6.90 -0.56 -8.54
CA ALA A 54 -5.81 -1.42 -8.10
C ALA A 54 -4.84 -0.70 -7.15
N THR A 55 -4.74 0.63 -7.26
CA THR A 55 -3.95 1.45 -6.33
C THR A 55 -4.57 1.43 -4.93
N GLN A 56 -5.88 1.61 -4.78
CA GLN A 56 -6.57 1.51 -3.49
C GLN A 56 -6.35 0.16 -2.82
N VAL A 57 -6.44 -0.94 -3.57
CA VAL A 57 -6.17 -2.28 -3.05
C VAL A 57 -4.72 -2.40 -2.57
N TYR A 58 -3.76 -1.95 -3.39
CA TYR A 58 -2.34 -1.96 -3.01
C TYR A 58 -2.07 -1.12 -1.76
N ILE A 59 -2.60 0.10 -1.70
CA ILE A 59 -2.45 1.00 -0.56
C ILE A 59 -3.10 0.41 0.70
N ALA A 60 -4.30 -0.15 0.59
CA ALA A 60 -4.97 -0.82 1.70
C ALA A 60 -4.19 -2.03 2.21
N PHE A 61 -3.58 -2.79 1.30
CA PHE A 61 -2.76 -3.93 1.66
C PHE A 61 -1.48 -3.53 2.41
N LEU A 62 -0.78 -2.49 1.97
CA LEU A 62 0.38 -1.96 2.69
C LEU A 62 0.03 -1.52 4.12
N VAL A 63 -1.10 -0.84 4.29
CA VAL A 63 -1.57 -0.44 5.62
C VAL A 63 -1.94 -1.66 6.46
N TYR A 64 -2.60 -2.66 5.88
CA TYR A 64 -2.91 -3.90 6.58
C TYR A 64 -1.63 -4.59 7.11
N LEU A 65 -0.59 -4.69 6.29
CA LEU A 65 0.68 -5.27 6.72
C LEU A 65 1.31 -4.47 7.85
N ASP A 66 1.30 -3.13 7.77
CA ASP A 66 1.86 -2.30 8.85
C ASP A 66 1.05 -2.43 10.16
N LEU A 67 -0.29 -2.50 10.08
CA LEU A 67 -1.14 -2.70 11.26
C LEU A 67 -0.87 -4.07 11.91
N MET A 68 -0.75 -5.13 11.12
CA MET A 68 -0.56 -6.49 11.63
C MET A 68 0.89 -6.76 12.07
N GLU A 69 1.88 -6.33 11.29
CA GLU A 69 3.29 -6.68 11.50
C GLU A 69 4.05 -5.63 12.32
N SER A 70 3.86 -4.33 12.03
CA SER A 70 4.56 -3.26 12.74
C SER A 70 3.83 -2.85 14.03
N LYS A 71 2.51 -2.65 13.95
CA LYS A 71 1.67 -2.21 15.08
C LYS A 71 1.14 -3.37 15.92
N SER A 72 1.27 -4.61 15.45
CA SER A 72 0.80 -5.82 16.16
C SER A 72 -0.68 -5.77 16.58
N TRP A 73 -1.56 -5.27 15.70
CA TRP A 73 -3.00 -5.24 15.97
C TRP A 73 -3.55 -6.66 16.16
N HIS A 74 -4.54 -6.79 17.04
CA HIS A 74 -5.16 -8.07 17.36
C HIS A 74 -5.94 -8.63 16.16
N GLU A 75 -6.79 -7.81 15.57
CA GLU A 75 -7.61 -8.18 14.41
C GLU A 75 -7.79 -7.01 13.47
N VAL A 76 -7.67 -7.25 12.16
CA VAL A 76 -7.93 -6.25 11.11
C VAL A 76 -8.78 -6.88 10.00
N ASN A 77 -9.97 -6.32 9.82
CA ASN A 77 -10.95 -6.68 8.80
C ASN A 77 -11.00 -5.61 7.70
N CYS A 78 -11.26 -6.02 6.47
CA CYS A 78 -11.33 -5.12 5.32
C CYS A 78 -12.79 -4.95 4.92
N VAL A 79 -13.26 -3.71 4.83
CA VAL A 79 -14.62 -3.41 4.40
C VAL A 79 -14.56 -2.35 3.32
N GLY A 80 -15.13 -2.67 2.16
CA GLY A 80 -15.27 -1.69 1.11
C GLY A 80 -16.52 -0.83 1.31
N ILE A 81 -16.41 0.45 0.96
CA ILE A 81 -17.50 1.42 0.96
C ILE A 81 -17.75 1.84 -0.50
N PRO A 82 -18.69 1.20 -1.21
CA PRO A 82 -18.96 1.47 -2.62
C PRO A 82 -19.35 2.93 -2.89
N GLU A 83 -20.07 3.56 -1.96
CA GLU A 83 -20.56 4.95 -2.13
C GLU A 83 -19.41 5.95 -2.23
N LEU A 84 -18.28 5.63 -1.61
CA LEU A 84 -17.09 6.49 -1.55
C LEU A 84 -15.91 5.92 -2.36
N GLN A 85 -16.10 4.76 -2.99
CA GLN A 85 -15.10 4.05 -3.79
C GLN A 85 -13.78 3.88 -3.03
N LEU A 86 -13.86 3.45 -1.76
CA LEU A 86 -12.72 3.31 -0.87
C LEU A 86 -12.83 2.08 0.01
N ILE A 87 -11.68 1.53 0.34
CA ILE A 87 -11.53 0.40 1.26
C ILE A 87 -11.20 0.97 2.64
N CYS A 88 -11.86 0.47 3.67
CA CYS A 88 -11.57 0.76 5.06
C CYS A 88 -11.05 -0.49 5.75
N LEU A 89 -10.14 -0.29 6.70
CA LEU A 89 -9.65 -1.32 7.60
C LEU A 89 -10.30 -1.08 8.96
N LEU A 90 -11.05 -2.07 9.44
CA LEU A 90 -11.71 -2.07 10.74
C LEU A 90 -10.99 -3.06 11.64
N GLY A 91 -10.48 -2.61 12.76
CA GLY A 91 -9.73 -3.50 13.63
C GLY A 91 -9.61 -3.02 15.06
N THR A 92 -9.04 -3.87 15.90
CA THR A 92 -8.73 -3.56 17.30
C THR A 92 -7.23 -3.71 17.52
N GLU A 93 -6.63 -2.71 18.15
CA GLU A 93 -5.21 -2.76 18.50
C GLU A 93 -4.99 -3.75 19.65
N ILE A 94 -5.81 -3.64 20.70
CA ILE A 94 -5.78 -4.51 21.88
C ILE A 94 -7.12 -5.27 21.97
N GLU A 95 -7.03 -6.56 22.33
CA GLU A 95 -8.21 -7.40 22.57
C GLU A 95 -9.12 -6.77 23.64
N GLY A 96 -10.39 -6.55 23.29
CA GLY A 96 -11.38 -5.91 24.17
C GLY A 96 -11.45 -4.38 24.09
N GLU A 97 -10.62 -3.73 23.27
CA GLU A 97 -10.81 -2.32 22.92
C GLU A 97 -11.90 -2.12 21.84
N GLY A 98 -12.39 -0.90 21.73
CA GLY A 98 -13.37 -0.52 20.71
C GLY A 98 -12.79 -0.63 19.30
N LEU A 99 -13.65 -0.97 18.34
CA LEU A 99 -13.28 -1.08 16.93
C LEU A 99 -12.79 0.28 16.40
N GLN A 100 -11.59 0.32 15.85
CA GLN A 100 -11.01 1.51 15.22
C GLN A 100 -11.17 1.42 13.70
N THR A 101 -11.49 2.55 13.05
CA THR A 101 -11.55 2.65 11.59
C THR A 101 -10.29 3.31 11.07
N VAL A 102 -9.55 2.61 10.22
CA VAL A 102 -8.38 3.12 9.50
C VAL A 102 -8.73 3.23 8.01
N VAL A 103 -8.42 4.37 7.41
CA VAL A 103 -8.70 4.67 6.00
C VAL A 103 -7.37 4.80 5.26
N PRO A 104 -6.96 3.80 4.48
CA PRO A 104 -5.80 3.87 3.60
C PRO A 104 -5.98 4.96 2.56
N THR A 105 -4.98 5.81 2.38
CA THR A 105 -5.05 6.94 1.45
C THR A 105 -3.67 7.21 0.85
N PRO A 106 -3.51 7.19 -0.49
CA PRO A 106 -2.24 7.53 -1.09
C PRO A 106 -1.92 9.01 -0.87
N ILE A 107 -0.64 9.37 -0.78
CA ILE A 107 -0.20 10.76 -0.61
C ILE A 107 -0.69 11.70 -1.73
N SER A 108 -0.95 11.15 -2.92
CA SER A 108 -1.48 11.89 -4.06
C SER A 108 -2.99 12.15 -3.98
N ALA A 109 -3.72 11.51 -3.06
CA ALA A 109 -5.16 11.69 -2.93
C ALA A 109 -5.51 13.05 -2.33
N SER A 110 -6.53 13.68 -2.90
CA SER A 110 -7.13 14.87 -2.31
C SER A 110 -8.21 14.50 -1.29
N LEU A 111 -8.13 15.10 -0.12
CA LEU A 111 -9.08 14.93 0.97
C LEU A 111 -9.81 16.25 1.23
N SER A 112 -11.07 16.33 0.78
CA SER A 112 -11.92 17.50 1.01
C SER A 112 -12.73 17.36 2.31
N HIS A 113 -13.17 18.48 2.89
CA HIS A 113 -14.06 18.47 4.05
C HIS A 113 -15.34 17.64 3.83
N ASN A 114 -15.90 17.68 2.62
CA ASN A 114 -17.07 16.86 2.26
C ASN A 114 -16.71 15.38 2.30
N ARG A 115 -15.55 14.99 1.75
CA ARG A 115 -15.10 13.59 1.77
C ARG A 115 -14.82 13.09 3.18
N ILE A 116 -14.18 13.91 4.03
CA ILE A 116 -13.97 13.61 5.46
C ILE A 116 -15.31 13.36 6.16
N ARG A 117 -16.30 14.21 5.93
CA ARG A 117 -17.63 14.07 6.53
C ARG A 117 -18.33 12.78 6.09
N GLU A 118 -18.25 12.42 4.82
CA GLU A 118 -18.84 11.17 4.34
C GLU A 118 -18.11 9.94 4.90
N ILE A 119 -16.78 10.00 5.01
CA ILE A 119 -15.99 8.94 5.67
C ILE A 119 -16.43 8.79 7.14
N LEU A 120 -16.52 9.88 7.91
CA LEU A 120 -17.00 9.84 9.31
C LEU A 120 -18.39 9.19 9.43
N LYS A 121 -19.32 9.54 8.53
CA LYS A 121 -20.65 8.93 8.49
C LYS A 121 -20.58 7.44 8.20
N ALA A 122 -19.72 7.02 7.27
CA ALA A 122 -19.55 5.61 6.92
C ALA A 122 -18.89 4.82 8.06
N SER A 123 -17.83 5.35 8.68
CA SER A 123 -17.19 4.78 9.87
C SER A 123 -18.20 4.56 11.00
N ARG A 124 -19.11 5.52 11.24
CA ARG A 124 -20.17 5.38 12.25
C ARG A 124 -21.13 4.24 11.93
N LYS A 125 -21.53 4.09 10.66
CA LYS A 125 -22.40 2.97 10.24
C LYS A 125 -21.71 1.62 10.44
N LEU A 126 -20.40 1.57 10.22
CA LEU A 126 -19.59 0.35 10.36
C LEU A 126 -19.37 -0.03 11.83
N GLN A 127 -19.17 0.94 12.72
CA GLN A 127 -19.02 0.68 14.16
C GLN A 127 -20.35 0.38 14.87
N GLY A 128 -21.49 0.79 14.30
CA GLY A 128 -22.83 0.47 14.83
C GLY A 128 -23.19 1.17 16.15
N ASP A 129 -22.26 1.91 16.75
CA ASP A 129 -22.45 2.61 18.02
C ASP A 129 -22.73 4.11 17.78
N PRO A 130 -23.91 4.61 18.17
CA PRO A 130 -24.24 6.02 18.06
C PRO A 130 -23.57 6.93 19.11
N GLU A 131 -22.98 6.39 20.18
CA GLU A 131 -22.46 7.13 21.34
C GLU A 131 -20.94 7.43 21.26
N LEU A 132 -20.19 6.69 20.44
CA LEU A 132 -18.75 6.93 20.28
C LEU A 132 -18.47 8.19 19.44
N PRO A 133 -17.49 9.02 19.84
CA PRO A 133 -17.09 10.18 19.05
C PRO A 133 -16.63 9.71 17.67
N MET A 134 -17.25 10.25 16.61
CA MET A 134 -16.93 9.90 15.22
C MET A 134 -15.46 10.22 14.97
N SER A 135 -14.64 9.19 14.92
CA SER A 135 -13.23 9.33 14.60
C SER A 135 -12.78 8.21 13.69
N PHE A 136 -11.86 8.55 12.80
CA PHE A 136 -11.17 7.59 11.96
C PHE A 136 -9.72 8.01 11.83
N THR A 137 -8.86 7.04 11.60
CA THR A 137 -7.44 7.28 11.38
C THR A 137 -7.17 7.22 9.88
N LEU A 138 -6.64 8.30 9.32
CA LEU A 138 -6.15 8.31 7.95
C LEU A 138 -4.74 7.70 7.95
N ALA A 139 -4.54 6.64 7.17
CA ALA A 139 -3.22 6.06 6.93
C ALA A 139 -2.72 6.56 5.58
N ILE A 140 -1.88 7.59 5.62
CA ILE A 140 -1.30 8.20 4.42
C ILE A 140 -0.10 7.37 3.98
N VAL A 141 -0.14 6.87 2.77
CA VAL A 141 0.92 6.02 2.22
C VAL A 141 1.68 6.76 1.12
N GLU A 142 2.98 6.90 1.32
CA GLU A 142 3.91 7.47 0.34
C GLU A 142 4.42 6.41 -0.65
N SER A 143 4.97 6.84 -1.79
CA SER A 143 5.45 5.94 -2.86
C SER A 143 6.61 5.04 -2.43
N ASP A 144 7.33 5.39 -1.38
CA ASP A 144 8.41 4.59 -0.79
C ASP A 144 7.89 3.57 0.24
N SER A 145 6.56 3.43 0.37
CA SER A 145 5.85 2.60 1.35
C SER A 145 5.90 3.11 2.78
N THR A 146 6.34 4.34 3.02
CA THR A 146 6.21 5.00 4.32
C THR A 146 4.74 5.26 4.63
N ILE A 147 4.30 4.91 5.85
CA ILE A 147 2.91 5.07 6.29
C ILE A 147 2.85 6.03 7.47
N VAL A 148 2.02 7.08 7.37
CA VAL A 148 1.78 8.05 8.43
C VAL A 148 0.33 8.04 8.85
N TYR A 149 0.09 7.92 10.16
CA TYR A 149 -1.24 7.85 10.74
C TYR A 149 -1.68 9.20 11.29
N TYR A 150 -2.81 9.70 10.81
CA TYR A 150 -3.45 10.93 11.28
C TYR A 150 -4.87 10.64 11.78
N LYS A 151 -5.11 10.83 13.08
CA LYS A 151 -6.44 10.68 13.64
C LYS A 151 -7.30 11.92 13.35
N LEU A 152 -8.40 11.72 12.63
CA LEU A 152 -9.42 12.72 12.36
C LEU A 152 -10.64 12.44 13.24
N THR A 153 -11.16 13.49 13.87
CA THR A 153 -12.26 13.41 14.84
C THR A 153 -13.28 14.49 14.52
N ASP A 154 -14.57 14.18 14.67
CA ASP A 154 -15.64 15.17 14.62
C ASP A 154 -15.76 15.84 15.98
N GLY A 155 -15.25 17.07 16.08
CA GLY A 155 -15.26 17.87 17.31
C GLY A 155 -13.88 18.28 17.80
N PHE A 156 -13.82 18.78 19.03
CA PHE A 156 -12.56 19.20 19.65
C PHE A 156 -11.94 18.04 20.43
N MET A 157 -10.72 17.67 20.06
CA MET A 157 -9.86 16.83 20.89
C MET A 157 -9.16 17.70 21.92
N LEU A 158 -9.26 17.37 23.20
CA LEU A 158 -8.36 17.94 24.18
C LEU A 158 -6.93 17.46 23.85
N PRO A 159 -5.95 18.37 23.81
CA PRO A 159 -4.55 17.95 23.67
C PRO A 159 -4.21 17.06 24.88
N ASP A 160 -3.43 16.03 24.62
CA ASP A 160 -2.91 15.17 25.68
C ASP A 160 -2.16 16.06 26.69
N PRO A 161 -2.42 15.94 28.01
CA PRO A 161 -1.79 16.80 29.00
C PRO A 161 -0.27 16.67 28.89
N GLN A 162 0.38 17.76 28.46
CA GLN A 162 1.83 17.84 28.47
C GLN A 162 2.29 17.65 29.92
N ASN A 163 3.09 16.62 30.16
CA ASN A 163 3.71 16.35 31.45
C ASN A 163 4.79 17.41 31.72
N ILE A 164 4.37 18.64 31.99
CA ILE A 164 5.24 19.72 32.44
C ILE A 164 5.60 19.44 33.89
N SER A 165 6.60 18.60 34.08
CA SER A 165 7.31 18.49 35.35
C SER A 165 8.00 19.84 35.63
N LEU A 166 7.29 20.76 36.28
CA LEU A 166 7.86 21.99 36.82
C LEU A 166 8.89 21.59 37.88
N ARG A 167 10.17 21.47 37.48
CA ARG A 167 11.28 21.39 38.42
C ARG A 167 11.35 22.73 39.14
N ARG A 168 10.85 22.75 40.37
CA ARG A 168 11.05 23.84 41.34
C ARG A 168 12.43 23.69 41.98
#